data_AF-A0A9X9F7U5-F1
#
_entry.id   AF-A0A9X9F7U5-F1
#
_cell.length_a   1.000
_cell.length_b   1.000
_cell.length_c   1.000
_cell.angle_alpha   90.00
_cell.angle_beta   90.00
_cell.angle_gamma   90.00
#
_symmetry.space_group_name_H-M   'P 1'
#
loop_
_entity.id
_entity.type
_entity.pdbx_description
1 polymer ?
#
loop_
_entity_poly.entity_id
_entity_poly.type
_entity_poly.pdbx_seq_one_letter_code
_entity_poly.pdbx_strand_id
1 'polypeptide(L)'
;MKRKKMKKLTAVVVPVLAMSVALTACSGSGGEKKTTTTSNSGEEKKSDIKYAAKQVLNRTENQEIPTMDTSKSTDTLGAQILGNTMEGLYRLDKDNKP
;
A
#
# COMPACT_ATOMS: atom_id res chain seq x y z
N MET A 1 -45.99 -18.04 -26.61
CA MET A 1 -45.76 -17.10 -25.48
C MET A 1 -45.21 -17.84 -24.24
N LYS A 2 -43.96 -18.33 -24.25
CA LYS A 2 -43.32 -18.99 -23.07
C LYS A 2 -41.80 -18.72 -22.90
N ARG A 3 -41.22 -17.72 -23.58
CA ARG A 3 -39.76 -17.42 -23.51
C ARG A 3 -39.37 -16.17 -22.71
N LYS A 4 -40.34 -15.43 -22.16
CA LYS A 4 -40.09 -14.13 -21.50
C LYS A 4 -39.84 -14.22 -19.98
N LYS A 5 -40.30 -15.28 -19.29
CA LYS A 5 -40.12 -15.44 -17.83
C LYS A 5 -38.78 -16.08 -17.43
N MET A 6 -38.22 -16.99 -18.24
CA MET A 6 -36.93 -17.64 -17.93
C MET A 6 -35.72 -16.73 -18.17
N LYS A 7 -35.79 -15.78 -19.11
CA LYS A 7 -34.69 -14.80 -19.36
C LYS A 7 -34.52 -13.77 -18.25
N LYS A 8 -35.57 -13.52 -17.45
CA LYS A 8 -35.50 -12.58 -16.31
C LYS A 8 -34.86 -13.19 -15.06
N LEU A 9 -34.86 -14.52 -14.94
CA LEU A 9 -34.21 -15.24 -13.84
C LEU A 9 -32.71 -15.50 -14.12
N THR A 10 -32.32 -15.70 -15.38
CA THR A 10 -30.89 -15.85 -15.75
C THR A 10 -30.11 -14.53 -15.75
N ALA A 11 -30.78 -13.39 -15.87
CA ALA A 11 -30.13 -12.07 -15.87
C ALA A 11 -29.70 -11.56 -14.47
N VAL A 12 -30.22 -12.17 -13.39
CA VAL A 12 -29.97 -11.73 -12.00
C VAL A 12 -29.05 -12.70 -11.24
N VAL A 13 -29.00 -13.97 -11.64
CA VAL A 13 -28.19 -15.00 -10.94
C VAL A 13 -26.71 -14.97 -11.34
N VAL A 14 -26.39 -14.55 -12.57
CA VAL A 14 -25.02 -14.51 -13.11
C VAL A 14 -24.12 -13.41 -12.50
N PRO A 15 -24.61 -12.18 -12.21
CA PRO A 15 -23.76 -11.15 -11.60
C PRO A 15 -23.40 -11.43 -10.14
N VAL A 16 -24.28 -12.10 -9.38
CA VAL A 16 -24.12 -12.32 -7.93
C VAL A 16 -23.09 -13.41 -7.63
N LEU A 17 -22.95 -14.41 -8.52
CA LEU A 17 -22.01 -15.51 -8.35
C LEU A 17 -20.57 -15.14 -8.73
N ALA A 18 -20.38 -14.12 -9.59
CA ALA A 18 -19.06 -13.61 -9.96
C ALA A 18 -18.41 -12.76 -8.83
N MET A 19 -19.21 -12.12 -7.97
CA MET A 19 -18.70 -11.37 -6.82
C MET A 19 -18.24 -12.26 -5.65
N SER A 20 -18.61 -13.55 -5.62
CA SER A 20 -18.31 -14.43 -4.49
C SER A 20 -16.89 -15.01 -4.50
N VAL A 21 -16.20 -14.98 -5.64
CA VAL A 21 -14.85 -15.57 -5.79
C VAL A 21 -13.73 -14.56 -5.51
N ALA A 22 -14.04 -13.26 -5.43
CA ALA A 22 -13.04 -12.21 -5.21
C ALA A 22 -12.72 -11.92 -3.73
N LEU A 23 -13.51 -12.43 -2.78
CA LEU A 23 -13.33 -12.13 -1.35
C LEU A 23 -12.57 -13.20 -0.55
N THR A 24 -12.23 -14.35 -1.13
CA THR A 24 -11.53 -15.44 -0.40
C THR A 24 -10.01 -15.24 -0.26
N ALA A 25 -9.48 -14.06 -0.60
CA ALA A 25 -8.06 -13.74 -0.43
C ALA A 25 -7.76 -12.79 0.75
N CYS A 26 -8.75 -12.40 1.56
CA CYS A 26 -8.54 -11.47 2.68
C CYS A 26 -9.19 -11.90 4.00
N SER A 27 -9.04 -13.17 4.41
CA SER A 27 -9.14 -13.57 5.82
C SER A 27 -8.21 -14.77 6.09
N GLY A 28 -6.99 -14.48 6.53
CA GLY A 28 -5.95 -15.49 6.75
C GLY A 28 -6.19 -16.35 8.00
N SER A 29 -5.65 -17.57 7.96
CA SER A 29 -5.11 -18.27 9.12
C SER A 29 -4.24 -19.46 8.68
N GLY A 30 -2.95 -19.40 9.06
CA GLY A 30 -2.08 -20.52 9.45
C GLY A 30 -1.85 -21.69 8.49
N GLY A 31 -0.61 -21.87 8.01
CA GLY A 31 -0.19 -23.16 7.46
C GLY A 31 1.19 -23.19 6.80
N GLU A 32 2.19 -23.56 7.60
CA GLU A 32 3.41 -24.28 7.20
C GLU A 32 4.63 -23.50 6.66
N LYS A 33 5.57 -23.30 7.59
CA LYS A 33 6.96 -22.89 7.39
C LYS A 33 7.74 -24.03 6.72
N LYS A 34 8.07 -23.88 5.44
CA LYS A 34 9.22 -24.54 4.82
C LYS A 34 9.98 -23.54 3.96
N THR A 35 11.12 -23.07 4.45
CA THR A 35 12.25 -22.64 3.62
C THR A 35 13.50 -22.63 4.49
N THR A 36 14.40 -23.57 4.23
CA THR A 36 15.81 -23.48 4.59
C THR A 36 16.39 -22.30 3.81
N THR A 37 16.78 -21.24 4.50
CA THR A 37 17.52 -20.14 3.86
C THR A 37 18.93 -20.10 4.43
N THR A 38 19.84 -20.77 3.74
CA THR A 38 21.23 -20.35 3.67
C THR A 38 21.24 -19.02 2.93
N SER A 39 21.27 -17.91 3.67
CA SER A 39 21.51 -16.60 3.07
C SER A 39 23.00 -16.37 3.01
N ASN A 40 23.51 -16.65 1.81
CA ASN A 40 24.81 -16.26 1.30
C ASN A 40 25.10 -14.79 1.67
N SER A 41 26.30 -14.53 2.21
CA SER A 41 26.82 -13.20 2.46
C SER A 41 26.74 -12.38 1.17
N GLY A 42 25.78 -11.46 1.12
CA GLY A 42 25.64 -10.50 0.04
C GLY A 42 26.77 -9.50 0.14
N GLU A 43 27.78 -9.69 -0.71
CA GLU A 43 28.83 -8.72 -0.98
C GLU A 43 28.20 -7.34 -1.24
N GLU A 44 28.40 -6.43 -0.30
CA GLU A 44 28.08 -5.02 -0.48
C GLU A 44 28.97 -4.49 -1.60
N LYS A 45 28.43 -4.43 -2.82
CA LYS A 45 28.98 -3.60 -3.87
C LYS A 45 28.91 -2.16 -3.38
N LYS A 46 30.00 -1.71 -2.77
CA LYS A 46 30.32 -0.31 -2.50
C LYS A 46 30.31 0.39 -3.86
N SER A 47 29.15 0.88 -4.25
CA SER A 47 29.02 1.73 -5.42
C SER A 47 29.67 3.05 -5.05
N ASP A 48 30.68 3.46 -5.80
CA ASP A 48 31.31 4.77 -5.70
C ASP A 48 30.32 5.84 -6.20
N ILE A 49 29.21 6.01 -5.48
CA ILE A 49 28.21 7.04 -5.78
C ILE A 49 28.80 8.36 -5.29
N LYS A 50 29.24 9.18 -6.24
CA LYS A 50 29.62 10.57 -5.98
C LYS A 50 28.34 11.39 -5.77
N TYR A 51 28.06 11.74 -4.52
CA TYR A 51 26.96 12.65 -4.18
C TYR A 51 27.24 14.06 -4.71
N ALA A 52 26.17 14.78 -5.02
CA ALA A 52 26.27 16.20 -5.34
C ALA A 52 26.81 16.99 -4.13
N ALA A 53 27.58 18.04 -4.40
CA ALA A 53 28.16 18.88 -3.35
C ALA A 53 27.11 19.59 -2.47
N LYS A 54 25.91 19.85 -3.01
CA LYS A 54 24.78 20.46 -2.28
C LYS A 54 23.54 19.60 -2.46
N GLN A 55 23.03 19.04 -1.36
CA GLN A 55 21.82 18.21 -1.33
C GLN A 55 20.61 19.02 -0.86
N VAL A 56 20.16 19.95 -1.70
CA VAL A 56 18.97 20.78 -1.43
C VAL A 56 17.87 20.42 -2.41
N LEU A 57 16.70 20.06 -1.86
CA LEU A 57 15.51 19.70 -2.63
C LEU A 57 14.49 20.83 -2.56
N ASN A 58 14.30 21.55 -3.67
CA ASN A 58 13.27 22.58 -3.80
C ASN A 58 12.00 21.94 -4.40
N ARG A 59 10.86 22.05 -3.72
CA ARG A 59 9.57 21.50 -4.14
C ARG A 59 8.46 22.52 -3.89
N THR A 60 7.34 22.35 -4.57
CA THR A 60 6.15 23.18 -4.43
C THR A 60 4.96 22.29 -4.11
N GLU A 61 4.07 22.78 -3.27
CA GLU A 61 2.79 22.13 -2.96
C GLU A 61 1.64 22.99 -3.51
N ASN A 62 0.53 22.36 -3.87
CA ASN A 62 -0.62 23.04 -4.48
C ASN A 62 -1.64 23.56 -3.47
N GLN A 63 -1.49 23.18 -2.19
CA GLN A 63 -2.39 23.53 -1.09
C GLN A 63 -1.55 23.95 0.12
N GLU A 64 -2.15 24.75 0.99
CA GLU A 64 -1.58 25.12 2.28
C GLU A 64 -1.70 23.96 3.28
N ILE A 65 -0.79 23.87 4.25
CA ILE A 65 -0.85 22.85 5.30
C ILE A 65 -2.01 23.18 6.25
N PRO A 66 -3.03 22.30 6.40
CA PRO A 66 -4.18 22.62 7.24
C PRO A 66 -3.85 22.65 8.74
N THR A 67 -3.03 21.71 9.22
CA THR A 67 -2.58 21.63 10.61
C THR A 67 -1.34 20.75 10.74
N MET A 68 -0.48 21.09 11.72
CA MET A 68 0.69 20.29 12.13
C MET A 68 0.47 19.58 13.48
N ASP A 69 -0.75 19.60 14.01
CA ASP A 69 -1.13 18.81 15.19
C ASP A 69 -1.44 17.36 14.77
N THR A 70 -0.61 16.42 15.23
CA THR A 70 -0.72 14.98 14.91
C THR A 70 -2.07 14.39 15.29
N SER A 71 -2.74 14.92 16.31
CA SER A 71 -4.04 14.43 16.78
C SER A 71 -5.21 14.97 15.95
N LYS A 72 -4.97 15.93 15.04
CA LYS A 72 -5.99 16.63 14.25
C LYS A 72 -5.73 16.63 12.75
N SER A 73 -4.55 16.18 12.31
CA SER A 73 -4.25 16.05 10.88
C SER A 73 -5.15 14.97 10.26
N THR A 74 -5.78 15.32 9.14
CA THR A 74 -6.71 14.43 8.41
C THR A 74 -6.42 14.38 6.91
N ASP A 75 -5.46 15.18 6.45
CA ASP A 75 -5.11 15.33 5.04
C ASP A 75 -3.72 14.73 4.75
N THR A 76 -3.47 14.43 3.47
CA THR A 76 -2.23 13.79 3.03
C THR A 76 -1.03 14.73 3.05
N LEU A 77 -1.23 16.04 2.87
CA LEU A 77 -0.14 17.00 2.88
C LEU A 77 0.43 17.16 4.29
N GLY A 78 -0.44 17.37 5.29
CA GLY A 78 -0.09 17.36 6.70
C GLY A 78 0.60 16.05 7.09
N ALA A 79 0.07 14.89 6.69
CA ALA A 79 0.70 13.60 6.93
C ALA A 79 2.09 13.46 6.28
N GLN A 80 2.29 13.99 5.07
CA GLN A 80 3.60 13.99 4.39
C GLN A 80 4.63 14.81 5.16
N ILE A 81 4.26 16.03 5.59
CA ILE A 81 5.18 16.88 6.34
C ILE A 81 5.46 16.27 7.72
N LEU A 82 4.42 15.81 8.43
CA LEU A 82 4.56 15.11 9.70
C LEU A 82 5.46 13.88 9.58
N GLY A 83 5.31 13.07 8.53
CA GLY A 83 6.13 11.87 8.31
C GLY A 83 7.62 12.19 8.04
N ASN A 84 7.92 13.41 7.59
CA ASN A 84 9.28 13.89 7.39
C ASN A 84 9.87 14.57 8.64
N THR A 85 9.04 15.12 9.54
CA THR A 85 9.49 15.87 10.73
C THR A 85 9.31 15.12 12.05
N MET A 86 8.47 14.09 12.08
CA MET A 86 8.15 13.28 13.25
C MET A 86 8.30 11.79 12.92
N GLU A 87 8.36 10.95 13.97
CA GLU A 87 8.54 9.51 13.82
C GLU A 87 7.60 8.78 14.80
N GLY A 88 7.01 7.67 14.32
CA GLY A 88 6.18 6.77 15.13
C GLY A 88 6.96 5.56 15.63
N LEU A 89 6.26 4.57 16.18
CA LEU A 89 6.89 3.31 16.62
C LEU A 89 7.44 2.47 15.45
N TYR A 90 6.86 2.65 14.25
CA TYR A 90 7.22 1.97 13.01
C TYR A 90 7.21 2.98 11.85
N ARG A 91 7.92 2.67 10.77
CA ARG A 91 7.93 3.48 9.55
C ARG A 91 8.07 2.58 8.34
N LEU A 92 7.31 2.89 7.29
CA LEU A 92 7.35 2.13 6.05
C LEU A 92 8.76 2.13 5.44
N ASP A 93 9.26 0.94 5.12
CA ASP A 93 10.46 0.75 4.32
C ASP A 93 10.20 1.02 2.83
N LYS A 94 11.22 0.80 1.98
CA LYS A 94 11.13 0.99 0.52
C LYS A 94 10.12 0.06 -0.16
N ASP A 95 9.81 -1.08 0.47
CA ASP A 95 8.85 -2.07 0.01
C ASP A 95 7.47 -1.87 0.67
N ASN A 96 7.27 -0.76 1.38
CA ASN A 96 6.06 -0.40 2.15
C ASN A 96 5.75 -1.39 3.29
N LYS A 97 6.77 -1.96 3.92
CA LYS A 97 6.62 -2.79 5.13
C LYS A 97 6.84 -1.96 6.39
N PRO A 98 6.03 -2.15 7.45
CA PRO A 98 6.17 -1.41 8.70
C PRO A 98 7.51 -1.59 9.41
#